data_AF-A0A4U3MGM4-F1
#
_entry.id   AF-A0A4U3MGM4-F1
#
_cell.length_a   1.000
_cell.length_b   1.000
_cell.length_c   1.000
_cell.angle_alpha   90.00
_cell.angle_beta   90.00
_cell.angle_gamma   90.00
#
_symmetry.space_group_name_H-M   'P 1'
#
loop_
_entity.id
_entity.type
_entity.pdbx_description
1 polymer ?
#
loop_
_entity_poly.entity_id
_entity_poly.type
_entity_poly.pdbx_seq_one_letter_code
_entity_poly.pdbx_strand_id
1 'polypeptide(L)' 'MRKARAVLVSAVVVLGASVMIGATPAQADARLSGVFRTSAECERIGAHGVAQGWWNDYSCVWEGRYRYYFLYA' A
#
# COMPACT_ATOMS: atom_id res chain seq x y z
N MET A 1 -21.40 39.25 26.53
CA MET A 1 -21.56 40.46 25.69
C MET A 1 -20.22 40.82 25.07
N ARG A 2 -20.14 40.83 23.72
CA ARG A 2 -19.02 41.27 22.83
C ARG A 2 -17.69 40.52 23.02
N LYS A 3 -17.01 40.04 21.98
CA LYS A 3 -16.61 40.80 20.79
C LYS A 3 -16.68 39.95 19.53
N ALA A 4 -17.43 40.48 18.57
CA ALA A 4 -17.39 40.05 17.19
C ALA A 4 -16.22 40.73 16.46
N ARG A 5 -15.82 40.11 15.35
CA ARG A 5 -15.16 40.69 14.17
C ARG A 5 -13.66 41.00 14.27
N ALA A 6 -12.89 40.14 13.64
CA ALA A 6 -11.93 40.56 12.62
C ALA A 6 -11.82 39.45 11.56
N VAL A 7 -12.67 39.55 10.55
CA VAL A 7 -12.39 39.05 9.20
C VAL A 7 -11.18 39.84 8.69
N LEU A 8 -10.23 39.19 8.01
CA LEU A 8 -9.33 39.67 6.94
C LEU A 8 -8.19 38.62 6.83
N VAL A 9 -7.68 38.12 5.71
CA VAL A 9 -7.93 38.15 4.27
C VAL A 9 -7.13 36.95 3.74
N SER A 10 -7.69 36.21 2.79
CA SER A 10 -7.00 35.15 2.06
C SER A 10 -5.76 35.68 1.35
N ALA A 11 -4.58 35.18 1.71
CA ALA A 11 -3.43 35.18 0.81
C ALA A 11 -3.38 33.81 0.13
N VAL A 12 -4.05 33.78 -1.03
CA VAL A 12 -4.06 32.70 -2.00
C VAL A 12 -2.62 32.41 -2.44
N VAL A 13 -2.04 31.29 -2.02
CA VAL A 13 -0.87 30.72 -2.69
C VAL A 13 -1.41 29.77 -3.76
N VAL A 14 -1.85 30.36 -4.86
CA VAL A 14 -2.02 29.65 -6.13
C VAL A 14 -0.69 29.79 -6.85
N LEU A 15 0.00 28.66 -7.04
CA LEU A 15 0.77 28.29 -8.24
C LEU A 15 1.70 27.13 -7.88
N GLY A 16 1.15 25.94 -7.97
CA GLY A 16 1.90 24.68 -7.90
C GLY A 16 1.08 23.56 -8.52
N ALA A 17 0.35 23.85 -9.60
CA ALA A 17 -0.21 22.82 -10.46
C ALA A 17 0.93 22.14 -11.24
N SER A 18 1.81 21.44 -10.54
CA SER A 18 2.47 20.29 -11.13
C SER A 18 1.38 19.25 -11.26
N VAL A 19 0.82 19.15 -12.46
CA VAL A 19 0.16 17.94 -12.93
C VAL A 19 1.15 16.82 -12.66
N MET A 20 0.99 16.14 -11.53
CA MET A 20 1.54 14.81 -11.35
C MET A 20 0.74 13.97 -12.33
N ILE A 21 1.18 13.98 -13.59
CA ILE A 21 0.82 12.99 -14.59
C ILE A 21 1.06 11.69 -13.85
N GLY A 22 -0.04 10.99 -13.57
CA GLY A 22 -0.02 9.77 -12.79
C GLY A 22 0.86 8.74 -13.48
N ALA A 23 2.14 8.76 -13.15
CA ALA A 23 2.88 7.53 -13.00
C ALA A 23 2.34 6.91 -11.70
N THR A 24 1.15 6.33 -11.78
CA THR A 24 0.88 5.17 -10.94
C THR A 24 2.07 4.24 -11.18
N PRO A 25 2.78 3.77 -10.14
CA PRO A 25 3.84 2.79 -10.34
C PRO A 25 3.21 1.59 -11.04
N ALA A 26 3.42 1.53 -12.35
CA ALA A 26 3.04 0.39 -13.14
C ALA A 26 4.02 -0.71 -12.74
N GLN A 27 3.51 -1.71 -12.02
CA GLN A 27 4.12 -3.04 -11.94
C GLN A 27 5.31 -3.19 -10.97
N ALA A 28 5.16 -2.94 -9.66
CA ALA A 28 6.07 -3.48 -8.64
C ALA A 28 5.53 -3.52 -7.20
N ASP A 29 4.23 -3.31 -6.97
CA ASP A 29 3.66 -3.29 -5.61
C ASP A 29 3.29 -4.68 -5.11
N ALA A 30 4.20 -5.66 -5.22
CA ALA A 30 4.04 -6.88 -4.46
C ALA A 30 4.56 -6.59 -3.04
N ARG A 31 3.67 -6.15 -2.14
CA ARG A 31 4.02 -5.78 -0.76
C ARG A 31 4.27 -7.04 0.04
N LEU A 32 5.33 -7.06 0.86
CA LEU A 32 5.53 -8.15 1.81
C LEU A 32 4.38 -8.17 2.82
N SER A 33 3.57 -9.23 2.74
CA SER A 33 2.34 -9.40 3.51
C SER A 33 2.48 -10.48 4.58
N GLY A 34 3.45 -11.39 4.47
CA GLY A 34 3.75 -12.38 5.51
C GLY A 34 5.02 -13.20 5.28
N VAL A 35 5.46 -13.92 6.32
CA VAL A 35 6.62 -14.82 6.27
C VAL A 35 6.24 -16.14 6.95
N PHE A 36 6.46 -17.26 6.25
CA PHE A 36 5.95 -18.58 6.61
C PHE A 36 7.03 -19.65 6.54
N ARG A 37 6.95 -20.66 7.40
CA ARG A 37 7.96 -21.72 7.46
C ARG A 37 7.81 -22.76 6.36
N THR A 38 6.58 -22.95 5.85
CA THR A 38 6.28 -23.95 4.82
C THR A 38 5.58 -23.30 3.64
N SER A 39 5.81 -23.83 2.44
CA SER A 39 5.13 -23.38 1.22
C SER A 39 3.62 -23.52 1.35
N ALA A 40 3.15 -24.66 1.88
CA ALA A 40 1.73 -24.94 2.08
C ALA A 40 1.03 -23.88 2.93
N GLU A 41 1.70 -23.37 3.97
CA GLU A 41 1.15 -22.31 4.80
C GLU A 41 1.10 -20.97 4.05
N CYS A 42 2.16 -20.63 3.31
CA CYS A 42 2.19 -19.43 2.48
C CYS A 42 1.06 -19.44 1.43
N GLU A 43 0.92 -20.53 0.70
CA GLU A 43 -0.11 -20.70 -0.34
C GLU A 43 -1.53 -20.61 0.24
N ARG A 44 -1.77 -21.27 1.39
CA ARG A 44 -3.07 -21.24 2.04
C ARG A 44 -3.48 -19.83 2.46
N ILE A 45 -2.56 -19.06 3.04
CA ILE A 45 -2.84 -17.67 3.44
C ILE A 45 -2.98 -16.78 2.21
N GLY A 46 -2.13 -16.97 1.20
CA GLY A 46 -2.22 -16.30 -0.11
C GLY A 46 -3.59 -16.44 -0.75
N ALA A 47 -4.03 -17.68 -0.96
CA ALA A 47 -5.34 -17.98 -1.53
C ALA A 47 -6.49 -17.46 -0.65
N HIS A 48 -6.34 -17.53 0.67
CA HIS A 48 -7.34 -16.97 1.59
C HIS A 48 -7.46 -15.45 1.43
N GLY A 49 -6.35 -14.72 1.33
CA GLY A 49 -6.40 -13.27 1.15
C GLY A 49 -7.02 -12.85 -0.19
N VAL A 50 -6.81 -13.62 -1.26
CA VAL A 50 -7.55 -13.41 -2.53
C VAL A 50 -9.05 -13.61 -2.32
N ALA A 51 -9.45 -14.69 -1.65
CA ALA A 51 -10.86 -14.96 -1.37
C ALA A 51 -11.53 -13.91 -0.45
N GLN A 52 -10.75 -13.26 0.41
CA GLN A 52 -11.22 -12.18 1.29
C GLN A 52 -11.10 -10.78 0.65
N GLY A 53 -10.53 -10.66 -0.55
CA GLY A 53 -10.30 -9.38 -1.21
C GLY A 53 -9.24 -8.51 -0.53
N TRP A 54 -8.31 -9.10 0.22
CA TRP A 54 -7.17 -8.38 0.82
C TRP A 54 -6.13 -7.99 -0.24
N TRP A 55 -5.99 -8.82 -1.27
CA TRP A 55 -5.11 -8.61 -2.43
C TRP A 55 -5.71 -9.29 -3.67
N ASN A 56 -5.29 -8.84 -4.85
CA ASN A 56 -5.77 -9.38 -6.13
C ASN A 56 -4.96 -10.60 -6.58
N ASP A 57 -3.68 -10.66 -6.23
CA ASP A 57 -2.77 -11.74 -6.55
C ASP A 57 -1.74 -11.87 -5.43
N TYR A 58 -1.03 -12.99 -5.36
CA TYR A 58 0.04 -13.20 -4.39
C TYR A 58 1.16 -14.08 -4.96
N SER A 59 2.35 -13.98 -4.37
CA SER A 59 3.49 -14.83 -4.69
C SER A 59 4.17 -15.32 -3.43
N CYS A 60 4.47 -16.61 -3.39
CA CYS A 60 5.22 -17.26 -2.32
C CYS A 60 6.67 -17.51 -2.76
N VAL A 61 7.61 -16.70 -2.27
CA VAL A 61 9.02 -16.77 -2.66
C VAL A 61 9.85 -17.41 -1.54
N TRP A 62 10.57 -18.49 -1.84
CA TRP A 62 11.53 -19.07 -0.89
C TRP A 62 12.78 -18.21 -0.79
N GLU A 63 13.06 -17.69 0.41
CA GLU A 63 14.29 -16.94 0.68
C GLU A 63 15.27 -17.83 1.44
N GLY A 64 16.22 -18.40 0.69
CA GLY A 64 17.21 -19.35 1.20
C GLY A 64 18.08 -18.80 2.32
N ARG A 65 18.32 -17.47 2.35
CA ARG A 65 19.09 -16.82 3.42
C ARG A 65 18.41 -16.93 4.78
N TYR A 66 17.08 -16.88 4.81
CA TYR A 66 16.30 -16.94 6.06
C TYR A 66 15.65 -18.30 6.29
N ARG A 67 15.58 -19.15 5.26
CA ARG A 67 14.89 -20.45 5.29
C ARG A 67 13.39 -20.32 5.58
N TYR A 68 12.78 -19.29 4.99
CA TYR A 68 11.33 -19.03 5.05
C TYR A 68 10.78 -18.71 3.67
N TYR A 69 9.46 -18.88 3.52
CA TYR A 69 8.67 -18.41 2.39
C TYR A 69 8.13 -17.02 2.68
N PHE A 70 8.32 -16.08 1.77
CA PHE A 70 7.86 -14.70 1.85
C PHE A 70 6.65 -14.57 0.94
N LEU A 71 5.54 -14.08 1.50
CA LEU A 71 4.31 -13.82 0.77
C LEU A 71 4.30 -12.37 0.34
N TYR A 72 4.33 -12.14 -0.96
CA TYR A 72 4.20 -10.83 -1.57
C TYR A 72 2.82 -10.71 -2.21
N ALA A 73 2.08 -9.64 -1.92
CA ALA A 73 0.71 -9.43 -2.39
C ALA A 73 0.34 -7.95 -2.44
#